data_AF-A0A919LKX9-F1
#
_entry.id   AF-A0A919LKX9-F1
#
_cell.length_a   1.000
_cell.length_b   1.000
_cell.length_c   1.000
_cell.angle_alpha   90.00
_cell.angle_beta   90.00
_cell.angle_gamma   90.00
#
_symmetry.space_group_name_H-M   'P 1'
#
loop_
_entity.id
_entity.type
_entity.pdbx_description
1 polymer ?
#
loop_
_entity_poly.entity_id
_entity_poly.type
_entity_poly.pdbx_seq_one_letter_code
_entity_poly.pdbx_strand_id
1 'polypeptide(L)'
;MRRPRIRRAEPRPTETGRRGPGRGVLRRLAAGVASATALALAAMFAAPGAQARPHPHPDAGFDVLVFSKTAGFRHDSIPAGITAITQLGAADGFTVTATEDASAFTAANLARYEAVVFLSTTGDVLDDTQQNAFQAYVENGGGYVGVHAAADTEYDWPFYGALMGAWFQGHPAPQQATVVTEDHHHPATAGLDDRWTRTDEWYNYRTNPRADVHVLQSLDESSYSGGTMNGDHPITWCHPQGKGRSFYTGLGHTQESYSEAAFRSLLLGGIQYAAGAVAADCAPPTAQQPGTPSPDVHLFYYPWYGTPEVNGDWRHWQQGGHTPPEDIGADLYPKLGPYDSGDVDGAVAQHMKWVRESGAGVIVYSWWGRGSYEDTLARRVLDAAQAQGIKVAWHIEPYQGRTAASVADDIRYIDATYGGSPAFYRSADHGNRPAFYVFDSLQITDWSALDAVTGGNIVLAQTTDTSKISHFNGLYTYDGIAGATAPGWKNAGDYARQHGLVWSPSVAPGYLDDRAVPGNTTPTVGRDKGATYDLEWSNALDPAIGGSPTWVSVTSFNEWHEGSVIEPAAANPPAGHGYQTYDGAYGKTGAAAETAYLDRTAEWVAKFEATRQD
;
A
#
# COMPACT_ATOMS: atom_id res chain seq x y z
N MET A 1 -28.55 6.30 -45.01
CA MET A 1 -27.54 6.62 -46.04
C MET A 1 -26.49 5.52 -46.05
N ARG A 2 -26.20 4.93 -47.21
CA ARG A 2 -25.26 3.80 -47.38
C ARG A 2 -23.81 4.28 -47.42
N ARG A 3 -22.91 3.63 -46.65
CA ARG A 3 -21.45 3.61 -46.85
C ARG A 3 -20.87 2.24 -46.40
N PRO A 4 -19.69 1.82 -46.94
CA PRO A 4 -19.58 0.57 -47.68
C PRO A 4 -18.79 -0.57 -47.00
N ARG A 5 -19.00 -1.78 -47.52
CA ARG A 5 -18.32 -3.05 -47.20
C ARG A 5 -16.81 -3.01 -47.46
N ILE A 6 -16.01 -3.41 -46.48
CA ILE A 6 -14.59 -3.76 -46.63
C ILE A 6 -14.49 -5.28 -46.88
N ARG A 7 -13.78 -5.65 -47.94
CA ARG A 7 -13.54 -7.04 -48.37
C ARG A 7 -12.43 -7.68 -47.53
N ARG A 8 -12.68 -8.91 -47.06
CA ARG A 8 -11.66 -9.84 -46.54
C ARG A 8 -10.70 -10.26 -47.66
N ALA A 9 -9.41 -10.39 -47.34
CA ALA A 9 -8.44 -11.12 -48.14
C ALA A 9 -8.11 -12.43 -47.42
N GLU A 10 -8.32 -13.55 -48.10
CA GLU A 10 -7.81 -14.88 -47.73
C GLU A 10 -6.44 -15.13 -48.39
N PRO A 11 -5.59 -15.99 -47.81
CA PRO A 11 -4.25 -16.27 -48.34
C PRO A 11 -4.28 -17.37 -49.41
N ARG A 12 -3.30 -17.36 -50.33
CA ARG A 12 -2.99 -18.51 -51.20
C ARG A 12 -1.52 -18.95 -51.07
N PRO A 13 -1.23 -20.24 -51.36
CA PRO A 13 -0.02 -20.93 -50.92
C PRO A 13 0.96 -21.26 -52.07
N THR A 14 2.04 -21.99 -51.71
CA THR A 14 3.00 -22.78 -52.54
C THR A 14 4.14 -21.98 -53.20
N GLU A 15 5.38 -22.44 -53.37
CA GLU A 15 6.04 -23.73 -53.13
C GLU A 15 7.57 -23.58 -53.21
N THR A 16 8.22 -24.62 -52.69
CA THR A 16 9.62 -25.06 -52.68
C THR A 16 10.54 -24.81 -53.90
N GLY A 17 11.85 -24.70 -53.63
CA GLY A 17 12.93 -24.95 -54.58
C GLY A 17 14.29 -25.23 -53.91
N ARG A 18 14.68 -26.52 -53.88
CA ARG A 18 15.94 -27.09 -53.34
C ARG A 18 17.11 -27.11 -54.34
N ARG A 19 18.33 -27.23 -53.80
CA ARG A 19 19.56 -28.00 -54.22
C ARG A 19 20.80 -27.09 -54.22
N GLY A 20 21.98 -27.43 -53.70
CA GLY A 20 22.61 -28.69 -53.29
C GLY A 20 24.10 -28.41 -52.93
N PRO A 21 24.99 -29.42 -52.82
CA PRO A 21 25.67 -29.74 -51.55
C PRO A 21 27.21 -29.71 -51.55
N GLY A 22 27.83 -29.78 -50.36
CA GLY A 22 29.26 -30.02 -50.15
C GLY A 22 29.52 -30.99 -48.98
N ARG A 23 30.38 -31.99 -49.20
CA ARG A 23 30.67 -33.20 -48.40
C ARG A 23 31.78 -32.99 -47.36
N GLY A 24 31.85 -33.88 -46.36
CA GLY A 24 33.07 -34.20 -45.57
C GLY A 24 32.76 -34.81 -44.18
N VAL A 25 32.43 -36.10 -44.07
CA VAL A 25 33.30 -37.25 -43.68
C VAL A 25 33.76 -37.29 -42.20
N LEU A 26 33.19 -38.29 -41.49
CA LEU A 26 33.65 -39.11 -40.34
C LEU A 26 34.98 -38.80 -39.61
N ARG A 27 34.94 -38.87 -38.27
CA ARG A 27 35.53 -39.98 -37.48
C ARG A 27 35.23 -39.89 -35.97
N ARG A 28 34.82 -41.02 -35.40
CA ARG A 28 34.85 -41.34 -33.96
C ARG A 28 36.29 -41.67 -33.54
N LEU A 29 36.68 -41.30 -32.33
CA LEU A 29 37.67 -42.02 -31.52
C LEU A 29 37.35 -41.79 -30.03
N ALA A 30 37.16 -42.90 -29.31
CA ALA A 30 37.14 -42.97 -27.87
C ALA A 30 38.53 -43.45 -27.39
N ALA A 31 39.02 -42.91 -26.27
CA ALA A 31 39.97 -43.57 -25.39
C ALA A 31 39.97 -42.84 -24.03
N GLY A 32 39.67 -43.58 -22.96
CA GLY A 32 39.87 -43.12 -21.58
C GLY A 32 41.24 -43.52 -21.05
N VAL A 33 41.70 -42.83 -20.01
CA VAL A 33 42.68 -43.32 -19.02
C VAL A 33 42.29 -42.73 -17.65
N ALA A 34 42.51 -43.54 -16.62
CA ALA A 34 41.95 -43.49 -15.28
C ALA A 34 42.68 -42.57 -14.28
N SER A 35 41.89 -42.19 -13.26
CA SER A 35 42.17 -42.01 -11.82
C SER A 35 43.50 -41.44 -11.31
N ALA A 36 43.41 -40.33 -10.57
CA ALA A 36 44.14 -40.13 -9.31
C ALA A 36 43.32 -39.28 -8.33
N THR A 37 42.96 -39.92 -7.22
CA THR A 37 42.37 -39.38 -6.00
C THR A 37 43.27 -38.36 -5.31
N ALA A 38 42.69 -37.23 -4.88
CA ALA A 38 43.16 -36.47 -3.73
C ALA A 38 41.95 -35.85 -3.03
N LEU A 39 41.49 -36.50 -1.95
CA LEU A 39 40.65 -35.90 -0.93
C LEU A 39 41.47 -34.81 -0.25
N ALA A 40 41.06 -33.55 -0.38
CA ALA A 40 41.42 -32.49 0.55
C ALA A 40 40.14 -32.08 1.29
N LEU A 41 40.02 -32.55 2.53
CA LEU A 41 39.07 -32.03 3.51
C LEU A 41 39.35 -30.53 3.71
N ALA A 42 38.54 -29.67 3.10
CA ALA A 42 38.36 -28.32 3.58
C ALA A 42 37.26 -28.36 4.64
N ALA A 43 37.67 -28.45 5.91
CA ALA A 43 36.80 -28.21 7.04
C ALA A 43 36.32 -26.75 6.99
N MET A 44 35.14 -26.52 6.43
CA MET A 44 34.39 -25.31 6.73
C MET A 44 33.96 -25.43 8.18
N PHE A 45 34.65 -24.72 9.06
CA PHE A 45 34.11 -24.39 10.38
C PHE A 45 32.81 -23.64 10.15
N ALA A 46 31.68 -24.33 10.31
CA ALA A 46 30.44 -23.67 10.63
C ALA A 46 30.70 -22.89 11.92
N ALA A 47 30.77 -21.55 11.81
CA ALA A 47 30.65 -20.71 12.98
C ALA A 47 29.39 -21.17 13.74
N PRO A 48 29.44 -21.34 15.08
CA PRO A 48 28.23 -21.63 15.82
C PRO A 48 27.24 -20.52 15.49
N GLY A 49 26.10 -20.89 14.91
CA GLY A 49 25.02 -19.94 14.67
C GLY A 49 24.73 -19.24 15.98
N ALA A 50 24.90 -17.92 16.00
CA ALA A 50 24.50 -17.09 17.13
C ALA A 50 23.02 -17.37 17.36
N GLN A 51 22.73 -18.17 18.39
CA GLN A 51 21.38 -18.37 18.88
C GLN A 51 20.84 -16.98 19.25
N ALA A 52 19.64 -16.67 18.77
CA ALA A 52 18.92 -15.48 19.18
C ALA A 52 18.91 -15.42 20.71
N ARG A 53 19.29 -14.29 21.29
CA ARG A 53 19.25 -14.12 22.75
C ARG A 53 17.79 -14.27 23.21
N PRO A 54 17.53 -15.10 24.23
CA PRO A 54 16.23 -15.06 24.89
C PRO A 54 16.03 -13.66 25.50
N HIS A 55 14.80 -13.15 25.42
CA HIS A 55 14.41 -11.90 26.05
C HIS A 55 14.79 -11.91 27.54
N PRO A 56 15.35 -10.83 28.10
CA PRO A 56 15.48 -10.70 29.54
C PRO A 56 14.10 -10.91 30.17
N HIS A 57 13.98 -11.83 31.12
CA HIS A 57 12.77 -11.89 31.94
C HIS A 57 12.65 -10.56 32.71
N PRO A 58 11.44 -10.03 32.94
CA PRO A 58 11.23 -8.80 33.70
C PRO A 58 11.90 -8.77 35.09
N ASP A 59 12.20 -9.96 35.65
CA ASP A 59 12.83 -10.15 36.96
C ASP A 59 14.37 -10.29 36.92
N ALA A 60 14.99 -10.30 35.74
CA ALA A 60 16.45 -10.34 35.56
C ALA A 60 16.93 -8.98 35.08
N GLY A 61 17.73 -8.28 35.89
CA GLY A 61 18.25 -6.97 35.53
C GLY A 61 19.08 -6.99 34.24
N PHE A 62 19.14 -5.85 33.55
CA PHE A 62 19.83 -5.68 32.27
C PHE A 62 20.87 -4.55 32.33
N ASP A 63 21.75 -4.46 31.33
CA ASP A 63 22.84 -3.50 31.26
C ASP A 63 22.65 -2.52 30.09
N VAL A 64 22.86 -1.23 30.36
CA VAL A 64 22.70 -0.13 29.38
C VAL A 64 24.01 0.62 29.20
N LEU A 65 24.41 0.85 27.94
CA LEU A 65 25.50 1.74 27.59
C LEU A 65 24.92 3.11 27.22
N VAL A 66 25.29 4.16 27.95
CA VAL A 66 24.96 5.55 27.58
C VAL A 66 26.16 6.15 26.86
N PHE A 67 25.97 6.49 25.59
CA PHE A 67 26.96 7.12 24.72
C PHE A 67 26.58 8.57 24.44
N SER A 68 27.48 9.51 24.73
CA SER A 68 27.20 10.95 24.61
C SER A 68 28.32 11.75 23.94
N LYS A 69 29.08 11.09 23.04
CA LYS A 69 30.11 11.76 22.24
C LYS A 69 29.46 12.74 21.26
N THR A 70 30.10 13.89 21.05
CA THR A 70 29.68 14.90 20.07
C THR A 70 30.86 15.31 19.21
N ALA A 71 30.66 15.34 17.90
CA ALA A 71 31.52 15.99 16.91
C ALA A 71 30.94 17.33 16.42
N GLY A 72 29.71 17.66 16.82
CA GLY A 72 29.03 18.93 16.58
C GLY A 72 28.74 19.72 17.86
N PHE A 73 27.54 20.30 17.95
CA PHE A 73 27.11 21.06 19.13
C PHE A 73 27.05 20.18 20.38
N ARG A 74 27.44 20.73 21.53
CA ARG A 74 27.45 20.02 22.82
C ARG A 74 26.39 20.59 23.73
N HIS A 75 25.41 19.76 24.10
CA HIS A 75 24.30 20.17 24.97
C HIS A 75 24.67 20.13 26.45
N ASP A 76 24.35 21.18 27.19
CA ASP A 76 24.57 21.25 28.65
C ASP A 76 23.71 20.25 29.44
N SER A 77 22.70 19.64 28.81
CA SER A 77 21.80 18.68 29.44
C SER A 77 22.36 17.26 29.57
N ILE A 78 23.43 16.91 28.87
CA ILE A 78 23.99 15.55 28.90
C ILE A 78 24.36 15.08 30.33
N PRO A 79 25.06 15.87 31.20
CA PRO A 79 25.32 15.44 32.57
C PRO A 79 24.06 15.17 33.39
N ALA A 80 23.00 15.97 33.19
CA ALA A 80 21.71 15.76 33.82
C ALA A 80 21.03 14.48 33.30
N GLY A 81 21.14 14.21 31.99
CA GLY A 81 20.64 12.98 31.37
C GLY A 81 21.33 11.71 31.84
N ILE A 82 22.67 11.71 31.91
CA ILE A 82 23.44 10.58 32.47
C ILE A 82 23.00 10.31 33.92
N THR A 83 22.86 11.38 34.71
CA THR A 83 22.43 11.28 36.11
C THR A 83 21.02 10.69 36.21
N ALA A 84 20.07 11.17 35.41
CA ALA A 84 18.70 10.68 35.43
C ALA A 84 18.58 9.23 34.99
N ILE A 85 19.25 8.82 33.91
CA ILE A 85 19.25 7.43 33.43
C ILE A 85 19.91 6.50 34.45
N THR A 86 20.99 6.94 35.11
CA THR A 86 21.63 6.17 36.20
C THR A 86 20.69 5.98 37.39
N GLN A 87 19.93 7.01 37.76
CA GLN A 87 18.94 6.93 38.83
C GLN A 87 17.77 6.01 38.48
N LEU A 88 17.29 6.06 37.23
CA LEU A 88 16.27 5.13 36.71
C LEU A 88 16.80 3.69 36.77
N GLY A 89 18.03 3.45 36.35
CA GLY A 89 18.65 2.13 36.45
C GLY A 89 18.69 1.58 37.87
N ALA A 90 19.11 2.41 38.83
CA ALA A 90 19.14 2.04 40.23
C ALA A 90 17.74 1.74 40.83
N ALA A 91 16.69 2.38 40.32
CA ALA A 91 15.31 2.21 40.77
C ALA A 91 14.59 1.03 40.10
N ASP A 92 14.87 0.78 38.83
CA ASP A 92 14.11 -0.12 37.95
C ASP A 92 14.91 -1.34 37.49
N GLY A 93 16.06 -1.61 38.13
CA GLY A 93 16.75 -2.89 38.01
C GLY A 93 17.65 -3.03 36.79
N PHE A 94 18.27 -1.96 36.31
CA PHE A 94 19.30 -2.03 35.25
C PHE A 94 20.56 -1.24 35.59
N THR A 95 21.72 -1.67 35.09
CA THR A 95 22.97 -0.94 35.31
C THR A 95 23.29 -0.01 34.14
N VAL A 96 24.02 1.07 34.42
CA VAL A 96 24.36 2.09 33.44
C VAL A 96 25.87 2.27 33.39
N THR A 97 26.44 2.10 32.20
CA THR A 97 27.82 2.50 31.90
C THR A 97 27.77 3.69 30.95
N ALA A 98 28.26 4.85 31.38
CA ALA A 98 28.32 6.04 30.53
C ALA A 98 29.72 6.22 29.93
N THR A 99 29.80 6.59 28.65
CA THR A 99 31.07 6.85 27.96
C THR A 99 30.90 7.86 26.83
N GLU A 100 31.98 8.58 26.53
CA GLU A 100 32.14 9.38 25.32
C GLU A 100 33.21 8.79 24.39
N ASP A 101 33.81 7.65 24.77
CA ASP A 101 34.85 6.96 24.00
C ASP A 101 34.23 6.00 22.97
N ALA A 102 34.33 6.36 21.69
CA ALA A 102 33.85 5.55 20.57
C ALA A 102 34.59 4.20 20.43
N SER A 103 35.77 4.04 21.05
CA SER A 103 36.48 2.75 21.09
C SER A 103 35.69 1.66 21.83
N ALA A 104 34.65 2.03 22.58
CA ALA A 104 33.70 1.11 23.20
C ALA A 104 32.83 0.35 22.18
N PHE A 105 32.70 0.84 20.94
CA PHE A 105 31.89 0.23 19.87
C PHE A 105 32.62 -0.94 19.20
N THR A 106 32.82 -2.00 19.97
CA THR A 106 33.32 -3.29 19.47
C THR A 106 32.26 -4.36 19.71
N ALA A 107 32.20 -5.38 18.85
CA ALA A 107 31.24 -6.48 19.00
C ALA A 107 31.30 -7.13 20.40
N ALA A 108 32.51 -7.30 20.96
CA ALA A 108 32.71 -7.89 22.27
C ALA A 108 32.17 -7.02 23.41
N ASN A 109 32.36 -5.70 23.34
CA ASN A 109 31.86 -4.80 24.38
C ASN A 109 30.35 -4.56 24.24
N LEU A 110 29.85 -4.32 23.02
CA LEU A 110 28.41 -4.11 22.78
C LEU A 110 27.55 -5.31 23.18
N ALA A 111 28.07 -6.54 23.03
CA ALA A 111 27.39 -7.75 23.49
C ALA A 111 27.11 -7.77 25.01
N ARG A 112 27.67 -6.87 25.81
CA ARG A 112 27.40 -6.78 27.25
C ARG A 112 26.12 -6.02 27.59
N TYR A 113 25.51 -5.33 26.63
CA TYR A 113 24.41 -4.41 26.89
C TYR A 113 23.15 -4.80 26.12
N GLU A 114 22.00 -4.74 26.77
CA GLU A 114 20.69 -4.97 26.15
C GLU A 114 20.23 -3.75 25.34
N ALA A 115 20.65 -2.55 25.73
CA ALA A 115 20.39 -1.32 24.97
C ALA A 115 21.59 -0.35 25.00
N VAL A 116 21.72 0.42 23.91
CA VAL A 116 22.65 1.54 23.80
C VAL A 116 21.85 2.84 23.63
N VAL A 117 22.06 3.79 24.54
CA VAL A 117 21.44 5.12 24.50
C VAL A 117 22.40 6.10 23.85
N PHE A 118 21.99 6.74 22.78
CA PHE A 118 22.65 7.91 22.18
C PHE A 118 22.04 9.16 22.82
N LEU A 119 22.71 9.69 23.83
CA LEU A 119 22.23 10.81 24.63
C LEU A 119 22.80 12.12 24.08
N SER A 120 21.99 12.80 23.25
CA SER A 120 22.34 14.07 22.61
C SER A 120 23.69 14.06 21.88
N THR A 121 24.00 12.97 21.18
CA THR A 121 25.15 12.91 20.26
C THR A 121 24.95 13.90 19.12
N THR A 122 26.02 14.37 18.47
CA THR A 122 25.93 15.24 17.28
C THR A 122 27.10 15.00 16.34
N GLY A 123 26.88 15.13 15.03
CA GLY A 123 27.88 14.95 13.99
C GLY A 123 28.24 13.48 13.70
N ASP A 124 29.41 13.27 13.12
CA ASP A 124 29.97 11.96 12.80
C ASP A 124 30.84 11.47 13.97
N VAL A 125 30.36 10.48 14.71
CA VAL A 125 30.90 10.10 16.04
C VAL A 125 31.51 8.71 16.05
N LEU A 126 31.19 7.86 15.07
CA LEU A 126 31.70 6.51 14.88
C LEU A 126 32.42 6.37 13.53
N ASP A 127 33.62 5.77 13.53
CA ASP A 127 34.26 5.38 12.27
C ASP A 127 33.61 4.13 11.65
N ASP A 128 33.96 3.79 10.39
CA ASP A 128 33.44 2.62 9.67
C ASP A 128 33.50 1.31 10.49
N THR A 129 34.55 1.10 11.30
CA THR A 129 34.68 -0.12 12.10
C THR A 129 33.65 -0.15 13.23
N GLN A 130 33.46 0.99 13.88
CA GLN A 130 32.51 1.17 14.98
C GLN A 130 31.05 1.16 14.47
N GLN A 131 30.78 1.79 13.33
CA GLN A 131 29.49 1.72 12.62
C GLN A 131 29.11 0.27 12.32
N ASN A 132 30.01 -0.50 11.70
CA ASN A 132 29.78 -1.91 11.41
C ASN A 132 29.51 -2.74 12.68
N ALA A 133 30.25 -2.48 13.76
CA ALA A 133 30.02 -3.16 15.04
C ALA A 133 28.64 -2.82 15.63
N PHE A 134 28.21 -1.56 15.52
CA PHE A 134 26.92 -1.11 16.04
C PHE A 134 25.74 -1.63 15.21
N GLN A 135 25.84 -1.56 13.88
CA GLN A 135 24.83 -2.14 13.00
C GLN A 135 24.66 -3.64 13.26
N ALA A 136 25.77 -4.38 13.33
CA ALA A 136 25.71 -5.81 13.65
C ALA A 136 25.10 -6.07 15.04
N TYR A 137 25.35 -5.21 16.03
CA TYR A 137 24.74 -5.30 17.35
C TYR A 137 23.21 -5.18 17.27
N VAL A 138 22.70 -4.15 16.59
CA VAL A 138 21.25 -3.92 16.44
C VAL A 138 20.60 -5.03 15.60
N GLU A 139 21.18 -5.39 14.45
CA GLU A 139 20.65 -6.44 13.57
C GLU A 139 20.57 -7.82 14.27
N ASN A 140 21.41 -8.05 15.29
CA ASN A 140 21.39 -9.26 16.12
C ASN A 140 20.52 -9.15 17.37
N GLY A 141 19.72 -8.09 17.51
CA GLY A 141 18.71 -7.95 18.55
C GLY A 141 19.04 -6.95 19.64
N GLY A 142 20.14 -6.21 19.53
CA GLY A 142 20.46 -5.10 20.43
C GLY A 142 19.45 -3.94 20.34
N GLY A 143 19.25 -3.25 21.46
CA GLY A 143 18.37 -2.08 21.55
C GLY A 143 19.09 -0.76 21.27
N TYR A 144 18.39 0.19 20.66
CA TYR A 144 18.83 1.57 20.47
C TYR A 144 17.81 2.53 21.07
N VAL A 145 18.32 3.56 21.76
CA VAL A 145 17.54 4.68 22.29
C VAL A 145 18.21 5.97 21.85
N GLY A 146 17.57 6.77 21.00
CA GLY A 146 18.03 8.11 20.67
C GLY A 146 17.32 9.17 21.52
N VAL A 147 18.08 10.13 22.07
CA VAL A 147 17.53 11.25 22.84
C VAL A 147 17.97 12.57 22.24
N HIS A 148 17.01 13.46 22.00
CA HIS A 148 17.15 14.81 21.50
C HIS A 148 18.06 14.90 20.25
N ALA A 149 19.32 15.31 20.44
CA ALA A 149 20.25 15.55 19.35
C ALA A 149 20.76 14.29 18.65
N ALA A 150 20.39 13.09 19.10
CA ALA A 150 20.65 11.86 18.35
C ALA A 150 20.16 11.91 16.88
N ALA A 151 19.16 12.73 16.55
CA ALA A 151 18.74 12.97 15.16
C ALA A 151 19.73 13.80 14.32
N ASP A 152 20.66 14.51 14.96
CA ASP A 152 21.75 15.32 14.37
C ASP A 152 23.06 14.52 14.31
N THR A 153 23.00 13.20 14.10
CA THR A 153 24.15 12.28 14.16
C THR A 153 24.22 11.39 12.90
N GLU A 154 25.43 11.08 12.43
CA GLU A 154 25.72 10.09 11.36
C GLU A 154 24.93 10.27 10.04
N TYR A 155 24.88 11.50 9.50
CA TYR A 155 24.10 11.82 8.29
C TYR A 155 24.49 11.03 7.02
N ASP A 156 25.75 10.61 6.92
CA ASP A 156 26.27 9.91 5.75
C ASP A 156 26.19 8.38 5.89
N TRP A 157 25.61 7.87 6.99
CA TRP A 157 25.45 6.46 7.26
C TRP A 157 23.98 6.01 7.12
N PRO A 158 23.59 5.38 6.00
CA PRO A 158 22.19 5.06 5.72
C PRO A 158 21.52 4.16 6.76
N PHE A 159 22.28 3.24 7.38
CA PHE A 159 21.75 2.38 8.43
C PHE A 159 21.30 3.20 9.64
N TYR A 160 22.07 4.23 10.03
CA TYR A 160 21.67 5.10 11.14
C TYR A 160 20.43 5.92 10.79
N GLY A 161 20.34 6.42 9.55
CA GLY A 161 19.11 7.08 9.08
C GLY A 161 17.87 6.20 9.22
N ALA A 162 17.98 4.92 8.82
CA ALA A 162 16.90 3.95 8.98
C ALA A 162 16.63 3.61 10.45
N LEU A 163 17.67 3.48 11.28
CA LEU A 163 17.54 3.21 12.72
C LEU A 163 16.87 4.37 13.47
N MET A 164 17.18 5.60 13.09
CA MET A 164 16.68 6.82 13.70
C MET A 164 15.25 7.14 13.21
N GLY A 165 14.96 6.88 11.93
CA GLY A 165 13.66 7.10 11.29
C GLY A 165 13.54 8.47 10.61
N ALA A 166 14.18 9.52 11.16
CA ALA A 166 14.31 10.81 10.48
C ALA A 166 15.53 11.60 10.99
N TRP A 167 16.10 12.41 10.13
CA TRP A 167 17.25 13.26 10.47
C TRP A 167 16.85 14.68 10.83
N PHE A 168 17.64 15.33 11.68
CA PHE A 168 17.47 16.74 12.02
C PHE A 168 17.59 17.66 10.80
N GLN A 169 16.71 18.66 10.73
CA GLN A 169 16.74 19.74 9.73
C GLN A 169 16.99 21.11 10.35
N GLY A 170 16.41 21.40 11.52
CA GLY A 170 16.48 22.70 12.17
C GLY A 170 15.56 22.75 13.39
N HIS A 171 15.57 23.87 14.12
CA HIS A 171 14.64 24.11 15.22
C HIS A 171 14.43 25.63 15.40
N PRO A 172 13.30 26.08 15.95
CA PRO A 172 13.15 27.45 16.41
C PRO A 172 13.89 27.68 17.74
N ALA A 173 13.81 28.90 18.27
CA ALA A 173 14.28 29.17 19.63
C ALA A 173 13.51 28.31 20.65
N PRO A 174 14.16 27.87 21.75
CA PRO A 174 13.50 27.14 22.82
C PRO A 174 12.28 27.91 23.33
N GLN A 175 11.14 27.23 23.39
CA GLN A 175 9.87 27.84 23.74
C GLN A 175 8.90 26.79 24.28
N GLN A 176 7.77 27.24 24.82
CA GLN A 176 6.71 26.33 25.22
C GLN A 176 5.96 25.79 24.00
N ALA A 177 5.65 24.50 23.99
CA ALA A 177 4.73 23.85 23.05
C ALA A 177 3.93 22.77 23.75
N THR A 178 2.85 22.31 23.11
CA THR A 178 2.07 21.17 23.56
C THR A 178 2.49 19.91 22.82
N VAL A 179 2.97 18.93 23.57
CA VAL A 179 3.16 17.56 23.13
C VAL A 179 1.81 16.83 23.26
N VAL A 180 1.39 16.14 22.20
CA VAL A 180 0.19 15.30 22.17
C VAL A 180 0.64 13.85 22.25
N THR A 181 0.13 13.12 23.22
CA THR A 181 0.32 11.66 23.31
C THR A 181 -0.67 10.98 22.38
N GLU A 182 -0.17 10.23 21.40
CA GLU A 182 -1.00 9.56 20.39
C GLU A 182 -1.30 8.10 20.74
N ASP A 183 -0.38 7.46 21.45
CA ASP A 183 -0.51 6.07 21.89
C ASP A 183 -0.24 5.95 23.39
N HIS A 184 -1.23 5.47 24.15
CA HIS A 184 -1.10 5.17 25.58
C HIS A 184 -0.86 3.67 25.88
N HIS A 185 -0.75 2.81 24.86
CA HIS A 185 -0.44 1.39 25.06
C HIS A 185 1.04 1.15 25.28
N HIS A 186 1.91 1.96 24.66
CA HIS A 186 3.35 1.84 24.82
C HIS A 186 3.77 2.19 26.28
N PRO A 187 4.64 1.39 26.94
CA PRO A 187 5.06 1.64 28.33
C PRO A 187 5.65 3.02 28.61
N ALA A 188 6.32 3.61 27.62
CA ALA A 188 6.88 4.97 27.71
C ALA A 188 5.82 6.07 27.87
N THR A 189 4.63 5.88 27.30
CA THR A 189 3.58 6.90 27.22
C THR A 189 2.31 6.54 28.00
N ALA A 190 2.19 5.30 28.48
CA ALA A 190 1.01 4.80 29.20
C ALA A 190 0.61 5.62 30.43
N GLY A 191 1.58 6.24 31.11
CA GLY A 191 1.35 7.08 32.30
C GLY A 191 1.32 8.58 32.02
N LEU A 192 1.42 9.02 30.77
CA LEU A 192 1.45 10.43 30.39
C LEU A 192 0.03 10.95 30.11
N ASP A 193 -0.17 12.26 30.29
CA ASP A 193 -1.41 12.92 29.89
C ASP A 193 -1.54 12.97 28.36
N ASP A 194 -2.77 13.02 27.85
CA ASP A 194 -3.08 13.19 26.41
C ASP A 194 -2.38 14.42 25.82
N ARG A 195 -2.24 15.47 26.62
CA ARG A 195 -1.63 16.75 26.24
C ARG A 195 -0.72 17.24 27.34
N TRP A 196 0.53 17.47 26.99
CA TRP A 196 1.59 17.88 27.91
C TRP A 196 2.28 19.13 27.38
N THR A 197 1.96 20.28 28.00
CA THR A 197 2.57 21.55 27.65
C THR A 197 3.85 21.77 28.45
N ARG A 198 4.99 21.92 27.76
CA ARG A 198 6.31 22.07 28.39
C ARG A 198 7.21 22.96 27.55
N THR A 199 8.38 23.32 28.08
CA THR A 199 9.41 24.09 27.36
C THR A 199 10.56 23.16 26.95
N ASP A 200 10.91 23.16 25.67
CA ASP A 200 12.03 22.41 25.11
C ASP A 200 12.54 23.10 23.82
N GLU A 201 13.54 22.50 23.16
CA GLU A 201 13.97 22.86 21.80
C GLU A 201 13.34 21.90 20.78
N TRP A 202 12.40 22.39 19.97
CA TRP A 202 11.55 21.56 19.11
C TRP A 202 12.20 21.28 17.75
N TYR A 203 12.68 20.06 17.55
CA TYR A 203 13.35 19.67 16.31
C TYR A 203 12.37 19.49 15.16
N ASN A 204 12.64 20.15 14.04
CA ASN A 204 12.12 19.82 12.73
C ASN A 204 13.01 18.77 12.06
N TYR A 205 12.41 17.89 11.28
CA TYR A 205 13.07 16.76 10.65
C TYR A 205 13.08 16.92 9.12
N ARG A 206 14.12 16.37 8.46
CA ARG A 206 14.27 16.40 6.99
C ARG A 206 13.15 15.66 6.27
N THR A 207 12.55 14.68 6.94
CA THR A 207 11.44 13.85 6.50
C THR A 207 10.48 13.64 7.66
N ASN A 208 9.19 13.46 7.35
CA ASN A 208 8.22 13.02 8.35
C ASN A 208 8.35 11.49 8.51
N PRO A 209 8.69 10.96 9.71
CA PRO A 209 8.96 9.54 9.90
C PRO A 209 7.69 8.69 9.98
N ARG A 210 6.48 9.29 10.09
CA ARG A 210 5.24 8.59 10.45
C ARG A 210 4.95 7.35 9.59
N ALA A 211 5.30 7.34 8.31
CA ALA A 211 5.06 6.20 7.43
C ALA A 211 5.91 4.96 7.78
N ASP A 212 7.05 5.17 8.45
CA ASP A 212 8.07 4.15 8.68
C ASP A 212 8.28 3.85 10.18
N VAL A 213 7.58 4.55 11.08
CA VAL A 213 7.73 4.40 12.54
C VAL A 213 6.40 4.44 13.28
N HIS A 214 6.29 3.75 14.41
CA HIS A 214 5.16 3.88 15.32
C HIS A 214 5.27 5.18 16.13
N VAL A 215 4.43 6.17 15.81
CA VAL A 215 4.44 7.48 16.47
C VAL A 215 3.76 7.36 17.84
N LEU A 216 4.49 7.74 18.89
CA LEU A 216 4.00 7.73 20.27
C LEU A 216 3.54 9.11 20.72
N GLN A 217 4.23 10.17 20.28
CA GLN A 217 3.87 11.55 20.57
C GLN A 217 4.19 12.46 19.38
N SER A 218 3.40 13.53 19.24
CA SER A 218 3.61 14.61 18.25
C SER A 218 3.56 15.99 18.89
N LEU A 219 4.08 17.00 18.19
CA LEU A 219 3.91 18.40 18.56
C LEU A 219 2.67 19.00 17.92
N ASP A 220 1.91 19.75 18.70
CA ASP A 220 0.87 20.62 18.19
C ASP A 220 1.50 21.91 17.64
N GLU A 221 1.74 21.98 16.33
CA GLU A 221 2.31 23.14 15.65
C GLU A 221 1.46 24.42 15.81
N SER A 222 0.20 24.34 16.23
CA SER A 222 -0.59 25.54 16.54
C SER A 222 -0.24 26.19 17.90
N SER A 223 0.48 25.46 18.76
CA SER A 223 0.82 25.89 20.11
C SER A 223 2.15 26.63 20.23
N TYR A 224 2.95 26.67 19.16
CA TYR A 224 4.27 27.33 19.12
C TYR A 224 4.58 27.84 17.71
N SER A 225 5.72 28.51 17.54
CA SER A 225 6.14 29.06 16.25
C SER A 225 7.43 28.42 15.72
N GLY A 226 7.50 28.23 14.40
CA GLY A 226 8.69 27.72 13.71
C GLY A 226 8.73 26.21 13.49
N GLY A 227 7.61 25.50 13.70
CA GLY A 227 7.39 24.16 13.14
C GLY A 227 7.37 24.21 11.61
N THR A 228 8.02 23.24 10.97
CA THR A 228 8.09 23.13 9.50
C THR A 228 7.64 21.76 8.98
N MET A 229 6.92 21.00 9.80
CA MET A 229 6.47 19.64 9.47
C MET A 229 5.08 19.60 8.83
N ASN A 230 4.48 20.77 8.60
CA ASN A 230 3.19 20.96 7.92
C ASN A 230 2.00 20.34 8.68
N GLY A 231 1.97 20.53 10.00
CA GLY A 231 0.88 20.11 10.89
C GLY A 231 0.99 18.70 11.47
N ASP A 232 1.65 17.77 10.78
CA ASP A 232 1.96 16.45 11.33
C ASP A 232 3.43 16.39 11.78
N HIS A 233 3.65 16.51 13.08
CA HIS A 233 4.99 16.66 13.67
C HIS A 233 5.29 15.57 14.72
N PRO A 234 5.58 14.32 14.31
CA PRO A 234 6.06 13.29 15.23
C PRO A 234 7.29 13.76 16.00
N ILE A 235 7.30 13.56 17.31
CA ILE A 235 8.41 13.98 18.20
C ILE A 235 8.93 12.84 19.06
N THR A 236 8.19 11.75 19.21
CA THR A 236 8.65 10.52 19.88
C THR A 236 8.06 9.31 19.17
N TRP A 237 8.88 8.31 18.87
CA TRP A 237 8.48 7.13 18.12
C TRP A 237 9.33 5.90 18.42
N CYS A 238 8.87 4.73 17.98
CA CYS A 238 9.60 3.49 18.03
C CYS A 238 9.39 2.65 16.76
N HIS A 239 10.34 1.77 16.44
CA HIS A 239 10.16 0.74 15.42
C HIS A 239 11.12 -0.46 15.60
N PRO A 240 10.81 -1.65 15.05
CA PRO A 240 11.80 -2.70 14.90
C PRO A 240 12.86 -2.31 13.86
N GLN A 241 14.13 -2.66 14.11
CA GLN A 241 15.22 -2.54 13.15
C GLN A 241 15.94 -3.88 13.03
N GLY A 242 15.67 -4.63 11.96
CA GLY A 242 16.09 -6.03 11.85
C GLY A 242 15.49 -6.86 12.99
N LYS A 243 16.34 -7.47 13.84
CA LYS A 243 15.90 -8.13 15.08
C LYS A 243 15.93 -7.21 16.31
N GLY A 244 16.50 -6.01 16.16
CA GLY A 244 16.66 -5.01 17.20
C GLY A 244 15.41 -4.15 17.38
N ARG A 245 15.48 -3.24 18.34
CA ARG A 245 14.40 -2.32 18.72
C ARG A 245 14.95 -0.90 18.77
N SER A 246 14.29 0.01 18.07
CA SER A 246 14.60 1.44 18.05
C SER A 246 13.53 2.21 18.81
N PHE A 247 13.97 3.11 19.69
CA PHE A 247 13.14 4.13 20.32
C PHE A 247 13.84 5.48 20.16
N TYR A 248 13.08 6.53 19.89
CA TYR A 248 13.61 7.88 19.83
C TYR A 248 12.64 8.89 20.43
N THR A 249 13.18 9.89 21.12
CA THR A 249 12.47 11.10 21.50
C THR A 249 13.29 12.34 21.15
N GLY A 250 12.66 13.31 20.47
CA GLY A 250 13.25 14.62 20.18
C GLY A 250 13.28 15.57 21.38
N LEU A 251 12.65 15.17 22.49
CA LEU A 251 12.65 15.88 23.76
C LEU A 251 14.00 15.73 24.48
N GLY A 252 14.29 16.63 25.42
CA GLY A 252 15.45 16.51 26.31
C GLY A 252 16.60 17.48 26.05
N HIS A 253 16.34 18.60 25.36
CA HIS A 253 17.32 19.68 25.22
C HIS A 253 17.66 20.30 26.57
N THR A 254 16.63 20.59 27.37
CA THR A 254 16.78 21.33 28.63
C THR A 254 17.27 20.43 29.77
N GLN A 255 17.99 21.00 30.73
CA GLN A 255 18.42 20.27 31.94
C GLN A 255 17.21 19.90 32.81
N GLU A 256 16.22 20.79 32.84
CA GLU A 256 14.99 20.69 33.61
C GLU A 256 14.18 19.44 33.25
N SER A 257 14.18 19.05 31.96
CA SER A 257 13.55 17.81 31.47
C SER A 257 13.90 16.61 32.33
N TYR A 258 15.17 16.43 32.70
CA TYR A 258 15.67 15.25 33.41
C TYR A 258 15.27 15.19 34.90
N SER A 259 14.64 16.25 35.41
CA SER A 259 14.00 16.30 36.73
C SER A 259 12.48 16.14 36.67
N GLU A 260 11.87 16.25 35.48
CA GLU A 260 10.43 16.19 35.29
C GLU A 260 9.93 14.73 35.28
N ALA A 261 8.89 14.44 36.07
CA ALA A 261 8.39 13.07 36.24
C ALA A 261 7.90 12.46 34.92
N ALA A 262 7.17 13.22 34.10
CA ALA A 262 6.67 12.77 32.80
C ALA A 262 7.82 12.39 31.85
N PHE A 263 8.84 13.23 31.71
CA PHE A 263 9.97 12.95 30.84
C PHE A 263 10.80 11.76 31.34
N ARG A 264 10.98 11.63 32.65
CA ARG A 264 11.67 10.47 33.24
C ARG A 264 10.90 9.17 33.01
N SER A 265 9.57 9.20 33.08
CA SER A 265 8.72 8.05 32.73
C SER A 265 8.85 7.67 31.25
N LEU A 266 8.90 8.66 30.36
CA LEU A 266 9.12 8.45 28.93
C LEU A 266 10.47 7.77 28.65
N LEU A 267 11.55 8.28 29.25
CA LEU A 267 12.89 7.69 29.13
C LEU A 267 12.92 6.26 29.68
N LEU A 268 12.32 6.01 30.83
CA LEU A 268 12.30 4.68 31.46
C LEU A 268 11.62 3.65 30.53
N GLY A 269 10.40 3.94 30.07
CA GLY A 269 9.67 3.01 29.22
C GLY A 269 10.33 2.81 27.85
N GLY A 270 10.95 3.85 27.28
CA GLY A 270 11.72 3.75 26.04
C GLY A 270 12.96 2.84 26.19
N ILE A 271 13.71 2.99 27.29
CA ILE A 271 14.87 2.15 27.61
C ILE A 271 14.45 0.69 27.85
N GLN A 272 13.39 0.47 28.63
CA GLN A 272 12.89 -0.88 28.90
C GLN A 272 12.41 -1.59 27.63
N TYR A 273 11.73 -0.87 26.73
CA TYR A 273 11.32 -1.41 25.42
C TYR A 273 12.55 -1.76 24.57
N ALA A 274 13.50 -0.83 24.40
CA ALA A 274 14.69 -1.07 23.59
C ALA A 274 15.50 -2.27 24.13
N ALA A 275 15.64 -2.38 25.45
CA ALA A 275 16.30 -3.51 26.10
C ALA A 275 15.53 -4.85 25.96
N GLY A 276 14.26 -4.80 25.55
CA GLY A 276 13.39 -5.98 25.46
C GLY A 276 12.91 -6.49 26.83
N ALA A 277 13.00 -5.67 27.88
CA ALA A 277 12.52 -5.97 29.22
C ALA A 277 10.99 -5.85 29.32
N VAL A 278 10.38 -5.03 28.47
CA VAL A 278 8.92 -4.94 28.28
C VAL A 278 8.58 -5.10 26.81
N ALA A 279 7.45 -5.75 26.54
CA ALA A 279 6.91 -5.84 25.19
C ALA A 279 6.09 -4.57 24.89
N ALA A 280 6.21 -4.07 23.67
CA ALA A 280 5.35 -3.03 23.14
C ALA A 280 5.14 -3.29 21.64
N ASP A 281 3.96 -2.93 21.14
CA ASP A 281 3.76 -2.88 19.70
C ASP A 281 4.39 -1.59 19.18
N CYS A 282 5.45 -1.77 18.40
CA CYS A 282 6.17 -0.70 17.74
C CYS A 282 6.29 -1.02 16.26
N ALA A 283 5.49 -1.92 15.70
CA ALA A 283 5.41 -1.99 14.25
C ALA A 283 5.06 -0.58 13.75
N PRO A 284 5.73 -0.05 12.70
CA PRO A 284 5.27 1.17 12.05
C PRO A 284 3.77 1.05 11.79
N PRO A 285 3.03 2.15 11.62
CA PRO A 285 1.77 2.03 10.94
C PRO A 285 2.11 1.39 9.60
N THR A 286 1.87 0.08 9.51
CA THR A 286 1.51 -0.52 8.23
C THR A 286 0.55 0.49 7.68
N ALA A 287 0.80 1.10 6.51
CA ALA A 287 -0.24 1.83 5.78
C ALA A 287 -1.48 1.00 5.97
N GLN A 288 -2.38 1.48 6.85
CA GLN A 288 -3.19 0.66 7.76
C GLN A 288 -3.31 -0.72 7.15
N GLN A 289 -2.59 -1.78 7.60
CA GLN A 289 -2.82 -3.13 7.03
C GLN A 289 -4.33 -3.21 7.04
N PRO A 290 -4.99 -3.21 5.86
CA PRO A 290 -6.37 -2.80 5.88
C PRO A 290 -7.02 -3.75 6.85
N GLY A 291 -7.68 -3.19 7.87
CA GLY A 291 -8.68 -3.98 8.58
C GLY A 291 -9.46 -4.71 7.48
N THR A 292 -9.77 -6.00 7.69
CA THR A 292 -10.30 -6.91 6.66
C THR A 292 -10.93 -6.15 5.49
N PRO A 293 -10.34 -6.18 4.28
CA PRO A 293 -10.76 -5.31 3.18
C PRO A 293 -12.28 -5.26 3.04
N SER A 294 -12.83 -4.06 2.83
CA SER A 294 -14.27 -3.83 2.86
C SER A 294 -14.98 -4.75 1.86
N PRO A 295 -15.91 -5.62 2.31
CA PRO A 295 -16.67 -6.48 1.42
C PRO A 295 -17.75 -5.70 0.64
N ASP A 296 -17.88 -4.40 0.90
CA ASP A 296 -18.93 -3.53 0.36
C ASP A 296 -18.35 -2.39 -0.51
N VAL A 297 -17.02 -2.31 -0.68
CA VAL A 297 -16.36 -1.47 -1.70
C VAL A 297 -15.77 -2.32 -2.81
N HIS A 298 -16.22 -2.03 -4.03
CA HIS A 298 -16.06 -2.88 -5.20
C HIS A 298 -15.29 -2.13 -6.31
N LEU A 299 -14.21 -2.69 -6.85
CA LEU A 299 -13.41 -2.03 -7.90
C LEU A 299 -13.65 -2.72 -9.25
N PHE A 300 -14.07 -1.98 -10.30
CA PHE A 300 -14.14 -2.55 -11.65
C PHE A 300 -12.73 -2.92 -12.15
N TYR A 301 -12.56 -4.17 -12.57
CA TYR A 301 -11.27 -4.78 -12.91
C TYR A 301 -11.30 -5.45 -14.28
N TYR A 302 -10.30 -5.14 -15.10
CA TYR A 302 -10.25 -5.49 -16.52
C TYR A 302 -9.07 -6.41 -16.82
N PRO A 303 -9.31 -7.72 -17.00
CA PRO A 303 -8.29 -8.75 -17.19
C PRO A 303 -7.99 -9.00 -18.67
N TRP A 304 -7.92 -7.95 -19.49
CA TRP A 304 -7.87 -8.07 -20.95
C TRP A 304 -6.57 -7.59 -21.60
N TYR A 305 -5.61 -7.09 -20.82
CA TYR A 305 -4.33 -6.60 -21.33
C TYR A 305 -3.40 -7.77 -21.69
N GLY A 306 -2.57 -7.60 -22.71
CA GLY A 306 -1.67 -8.66 -23.16
C GLY A 306 -0.40 -8.15 -23.82
N THR A 307 0.70 -8.89 -23.64
CA THR A 307 2.01 -8.61 -24.24
C THR A 307 2.47 -9.75 -25.14
N PRO A 308 3.41 -9.50 -26.08
CA PRO A 308 3.98 -10.54 -26.93
C PRO A 308 4.63 -11.69 -26.17
N GLU A 309 5.18 -11.44 -24.98
CA GLU A 309 5.91 -12.43 -24.19
C GLU A 309 4.99 -13.48 -23.56
N VAL A 310 3.79 -13.09 -23.14
CA VAL A 310 2.86 -13.94 -22.39
C VAL A 310 1.65 -14.35 -23.25
N ASN A 311 0.98 -13.39 -23.88
CA ASN A 311 -0.16 -13.62 -24.76
C ASN A 311 0.22 -13.92 -26.23
N GLY A 312 1.46 -13.67 -26.63
CA GLY A 312 1.95 -13.89 -27.99
C GLY A 312 1.67 -12.73 -28.97
N ASP A 313 0.91 -11.73 -28.54
CA ASP A 313 0.70 -10.44 -29.24
C ASP A 313 0.24 -9.37 -28.24
N TRP A 314 0.38 -8.10 -28.63
CA TRP A 314 -0.21 -6.99 -27.89
C TRP A 314 -1.73 -7.09 -27.90
N ARG A 315 -2.34 -6.93 -26.72
CA ARG A 315 -3.79 -6.90 -26.56
C ARG A 315 -4.17 -5.65 -25.76
N HIS A 316 -5.16 -4.92 -26.25
CA HIS A 316 -5.67 -3.66 -25.71
C HIS A 316 -4.69 -2.46 -25.74
N TRP A 317 -3.41 -2.63 -25.41
CA TRP A 317 -2.43 -1.53 -25.36
C TRP A 317 -2.27 -0.73 -26.66
N GLN A 318 -2.51 -1.35 -27.82
CA GLN A 318 -2.44 -0.74 -29.15
C GLN A 318 -3.71 0.02 -29.59
N GLN A 319 -4.74 0.08 -28.74
CA GLN A 319 -6.00 0.77 -29.03
C GLN A 319 -5.73 2.24 -29.45
N GLY A 320 -6.60 2.81 -30.29
CA GLY A 320 -6.36 4.14 -30.89
C GLY A 320 -5.33 4.16 -32.03
N GLY A 321 -4.70 3.03 -32.35
CA GLY A 321 -3.66 2.94 -33.39
C GLY A 321 -2.25 3.19 -32.86
N HIS A 322 -2.06 3.06 -31.55
CA HIS A 322 -0.78 3.23 -30.86
C HIS A 322 0.15 2.01 -31.01
N THR A 323 1.46 2.19 -30.77
CA THR A 323 2.49 1.14 -30.94
C THR A 323 3.26 0.89 -29.63
N PRO A 324 2.82 -0.08 -28.80
CA PRO A 324 3.49 -0.40 -27.53
C PRO A 324 4.92 -0.94 -27.74
N PRO A 325 5.81 -0.88 -26.73
CA PRO A 325 5.51 -0.57 -25.34
C PRO A 325 5.52 0.92 -24.97
N GLU A 326 6.27 1.78 -25.67
CA GLU A 326 6.42 3.18 -25.27
C GLU A 326 5.21 4.05 -25.63
N ASP A 327 4.44 3.66 -26.65
CA ASP A 327 3.24 4.37 -27.12
C ASP A 327 1.99 3.48 -26.95
N ILE A 328 1.17 3.79 -25.95
CA ILE A 328 -0.05 3.03 -25.64
C ILE A 328 -1.31 3.89 -25.80
N GLY A 329 -2.45 3.22 -26.02
CA GLY A 329 -3.79 3.79 -26.10
C GLY A 329 -4.39 4.12 -24.73
N ALA A 330 -3.65 4.89 -23.92
CA ALA A 330 -4.08 5.39 -22.61
C ALA A 330 -3.40 6.73 -22.32
N ASP A 331 -4.09 7.63 -21.63
CA ASP A 331 -3.58 8.96 -21.27
C ASP A 331 -2.63 8.95 -20.06
N LEU A 332 -2.68 7.90 -19.26
CA LEU A 332 -1.73 7.59 -18.20
C LEU A 332 -0.91 6.37 -18.60
N TYR A 333 0.31 6.26 -18.07
CA TYR A 333 1.17 5.10 -18.30
C TYR A 333 1.23 4.23 -17.03
N PRO A 334 0.99 2.90 -17.10
CA PRO A 334 1.04 2.04 -15.92
C PRO A 334 2.40 2.02 -15.25
N LYS A 335 2.43 2.02 -13.92
CA LYS A 335 3.68 1.87 -13.14
C LYS A 335 4.40 0.56 -13.46
N LEU A 336 3.66 -0.51 -13.78
CA LEU A 336 4.22 -1.80 -14.20
C LEU A 336 4.68 -1.81 -15.68
N GLY A 337 4.46 -0.71 -16.42
CA GLY A 337 4.48 -0.73 -17.88
C GLY A 337 3.28 -1.49 -18.46
N PRO A 338 3.15 -1.57 -19.80
CA PRO A 338 2.09 -2.33 -20.45
C PRO A 338 2.27 -3.82 -20.15
N TYR A 339 1.44 -4.33 -19.24
CA TYR A 339 1.53 -5.66 -18.66
C TYR A 339 0.59 -6.66 -19.36
N ASP A 340 0.71 -7.94 -18.97
CA ASP A 340 -0.17 -9.01 -19.43
C ASP A 340 -1.10 -9.47 -18.29
N SER A 341 -2.41 -9.53 -18.53
CA SER A 341 -3.38 -10.03 -17.55
C SER A 341 -3.27 -11.54 -17.32
N GLY A 342 -2.57 -12.27 -18.19
CA GLY A 342 -2.18 -13.66 -18.03
C GLY A 342 -0.93 -13.87 -17.17
N ASP A 343 -0.20 -12.81 -16.81
CA ASP A 343 0.92 -12.85 -15.84
C ASP A 343 0.38 -12.81 -14.40
N VAL A 344 -0.10 -13.96 -13.93
CA VAL A 344 -0.79 -14.03 -12.63
C VAL A 344 0.13 -14.00 -11.43
N ASP A 345 1.41 -14.36 -11.62
CA ASP A 345 2.41 -14.40 -10.56
C ASP A 345 3.18 -13.06 -10.45
N GLY A 346 3.18 -12.25 -11.52
CA GLY A 346 3.71 -10.89 -11.55
C GLY A 346 2.61 -9.84 -11.48
N ALA A 347 2.16 -9.35 -12.63
CA ALA A 347 1.24 -8.21 -12.72
C ALA A 347 -0.04 -8.38 -11.89
N VAL A 348 -0.79 -9.47 -12.06
CA VAL A 348 -2.06 -9.67 -11.33
C VAL A 348 -1.81 -9.85 -9.83
N ALA A 349 -0.76 -10.57 -9.43
CA ALA A 349 -0.40 -10.69 -8.02
C ALA A 349 -0.11 -9.33 -7.39
N GLN A 350 0.55 -8.42 -8.12
CA GLN A 350 0.79 -7.06 -7.68
C GLN A 350 -0.51 -6.23 -7.65
N HIS A 351 -1.41 -6.41 -8.62
CA HIS A 351 -2.72 -5.77 -8.59
C HIS A 351 -3.50 -6.14 -7.32
N MET A 352 -3.54 -7.42 -6.94
CA MET A 352 -4.28 -7.85 -5.75
C MET A 352 -3.69 -7.26 -4.45
N LYS A 353 -2.38 -6.99 -4.41
CA LYS A 353 -1.78 -6.24 -3.29
C LYS A 353 -2.25 -4.79 -3.29
N TRP A 354 -2.28 -4.13 -4.44
CA TRP A 354 -2.78 -2.76 -4.56
C TRP A 354 -4.28 -2.63 -4.25
N VAL A 355 -5.10 -3.58 -4.68
CA VAL A 355 -6.52 -3.65 -4.32
C VAL A 355 -6.65 -3.78 -2.80
N ARG A 356 -5.85 -4.66 -2.17
CA ARG A 356 -5.82 -4.78 -0.71
C ARG A 356 -5.41 -3.45 -0.08
N GLU A 357 -4.30 -2.85 -0.50
CA GLU A 357 -3.80 -1.55 0.00
C GLU A 357 -4.82 -0.41 -0.12
N SER A 358 -5.69 -0.45 -1.14
CA SER A 358 -6.78 0.53 -1.30
C SER A 358 -7.92 0.35 -0.30
N GLY A 359 -7.87 -0.67 0.56
CA GLY A 359 -8.93 -1.04 1.51
C GLY A 359 -10.13 -1.75 0.90
N ALA A 360 -10.26 -1.79 -0.43
CA ALA A 360 -11.39 -2.44 -1.10
C ALA A 360 -11.23 -3.96 -1.08
N GLY A 361 -12.30 -4.69 -0.76
CA GLY A 361 -12.27 -6.14 -0.62
C GLY A 361 -12.75 -6.92 -1.83
N VAL A 362 -13.29 -6.25 -2.84
CA VAL A 362 -13.91 -6.92 -3.99
C VAL A 362 -13.44 -6.31 -5.30
N ILE A 363 -12.99 -7.15 -6.23
CA ILE A 363 -12.89 -6.78 -7.64
C ILE A 363 -14.16 -7.22 -8.38
N VAL A 364 -14.62 -6.40 -9.32
CA VAL A 364 -15.76 -6.65 -10.21
C VAL A 364 -15.18 -6.98 -11.58
N TYR A 365 -15.06 -8.28 -11.84
CA TYR A 365 -14.29 -8.86 -12.94
C TYR A 365 -15.04 -8.74 -14.28
N SER A 366 -14.49 -7.97 -15.23
CA SER A 366 -15.00 -7.88 -16.61
C SER A 366 -14.96 -9.25 -17.31
N TRP A 367 -16.13 -9.74 -17.73
CA TRP A 367 -16.32 -11.06 -18.31
C TRP A 367 -17.11 -11.00 -19.62
N TRP A 368 -16.50 -11.50 -20.70
CA TRP A 368 -16.96 -11.33 -22.10
C TRP A 368 -17.59 -12.59 -22.73
N GLY A 369 -18.06 -13.54 -21.94
CA GLY A 369 -18.65 -14.77 -22.45
C GLY A 369 -17.77 -16.01 -22.26
N ARG A 370 -18.37 -17.19 -22.37
CA ARG A 370 -17.68 -18.47 -22.17
C ARG A 370 -16.58 -18.66 -23.21
N GLY A 371 -15.40 -19.06 -22.76
CA GLY A 371 -14.22 -19.23 -23.60
C GLY A 371 -13.63 -17.93 -24.16
N SER A 372 -14.07 -16.75 -23.68
CA SER A 372 -13.34 -15.50 -23.93
C SER A 372 -11.96 -15.56 -23.26
N TYR A 373 -11.07 -14.66 -23.64
CA TYR A 373 -9.76 -14.53 -23.01
C TYR A 373 -9.91 -14.37 -21.48
N GLU A 374 -10.81 -13.49 -21.07
CA GLU A 374 -11.15 -13.20 -19.68
C GLU A 374 -11.73 -14.45 -18.98
N ASP A 375 -12.60 -15.23 -19.63
CA ASP A 375 -13.09 -16.48 -19.04
C ASP A 375 -11.95 -17.49 -18.80
N THR A 376 -10.98 -17.58 -19.73
CA THR A 376 -9.85 -18.51 -19.57
C THR A 376 -8.90 -18.13 -18.43
N LEU A 377 -8.85 -16.86 -18.04
CA LEU A 377 -8.01 -16.36 -16.95
C LEU A 377 -8.69 -16.43 -15.58
N ALA A 378 -10.02 -16.46 -15.53
CA ALA A 378 -10.81 -16.21 -14.32
C ALA A 378 -10.40 -17.07 -13.11
N ARG A 379 -10.11 -18.37 -13.32
CA ARG A 379 -9.66 -19.26 -12.22
C ARG A 379 -8.33 -18.81 -11.62
N ARG A 380 -7.37 -18.41 -12.45
CA ARG A 380 -6.05 -17.98 -11.97
C ARG A 380 -6.13 -16.61 -11.28
N VAL A 381 -7.01 -15.72 -11.74
CA VAL A 381 -7.26 -14.44 -11.07
C VAL A 381 -7.96 -14.65 -9.72
N LEU A 382 -8.90 -15.59 -9.62
CA LEU A 382 -9.50 -16.00 -8.34
C LEU A 382 -8.44 -16.53 -7.35
N ASP A 383 -7.48 -17.32 -7.82
CA ASP A 383 -6.39 -17.84 -6.98
C ASP A 383 -5.48 -16.70 -6.48
N ALA A 384 -5.14 -15.74 -7.35
CA ALA A 384 -4.37 -14.54 -6.98
C ALA A 384 -5.13 -13.66 -5.97
N ALA A 385 -6.43 -13.45 -6.19
CA ALA A 385 -7.29 -12.69 -5.28
C ALA A 385 -7.37 -13.37 -3.91
N GLN A 386 -7.54 -14.70 -3.87
CA GLN A 386 -7.56 -15.48 -2.64
C GLN A 386 -6.27 -15.28 -1.83
N ALA A 387 -5.11 -15.27 -2.47
CA ALA A 387 -3.83 -15.09 -1.80
C ALA A 387 -3.70 -13.75 -1.06
N GLN A 388 -4.46 -12.74 -1.47
CA GLN A 388 -4.51 -11.41 -0.81
C GLN A 388 -5.76 -11.20 0.04
N GLY A 389 -6.64 -12.20 0.13
CA GLY A 389 -7.93 -12.09 0.84
C GLY A 389 -8.99 -11.28 0.09
N ILE A 390 -8.78 -11.01 -1.20
CA ILE A 390 -9.69 -10.28 -2.08
C ILE A 390 -10.76 -11.23 -2.63
N LYS A 391 -11.97 -10.69 -2.80
CA LYS A 391 -13.11 -11.40 -3.38
C LYS A 391 -13.38 -10.94 -4.82
N VAL A 392 -14.08 -11.77 -5.58
CA VAL A 392 -14.39 -11.54 -6.99
C VAL A 392 -15.89 -11.60 -7.21
N ALA A 393 -16.46 -10.46 -7.54
CA ALA A 393 -17.78 -10.32 -8.15
C ALA A 393 -17.63 -10.24 -9.68
N TRP A 394 -18.73 -10.32 -10.42
CA TRP A 394 -18.68 -10.48 -11.88
C TRP A 394 -19.35 -9.33 -12.60
N HIS A 395 -18.73 -8.86 -13.67
CA HIS A 395 -19.27 -7.84 -14.57
C HIS A 395 -19.56 -8.49 -15.91
N ILE A 396 -20.84 -8.73 -16.20
CA ILE A 396 -21.26 -9.39 -17.43
C ILE A 396 -21.33 -8.34 -18.53
N GLU A 397 -20.38 -8.41 -19.44
CA GLU A 397 -20.18 -7.46 -20.53
C GLU A 397 -21.16 -7.69 -21.69
N PRO A 398 -21.36 -6.71 -22.59
CA PRO A 398 -22.25 -6.81 -23.75
C PRO A 398 -21.60 -7.59 -24.90
N TYR A 399 -21.31 -8.87 -24.65
CA TYR A 399 -20.80 -9.76 -25.68
C TYR A 399 -21.80 -9.96 -26.82
N GLN A 400 -21.29 -10.37 -27.99
CA GLN A 400 -22.10 -10.51 -29.20
C GLN A 400 -23.26 -11.51 -28.99
N GLY A 401 -24.48 -11.04 -29.22
CA GLY A 401 -25.68 -11.88 -29.14
C GLY A 401 -26.21 -12.11 -27.72
N ARG A 402 -25.74 -11.34 -26.73
CA ARG A 402 -26.25 -11.38 -25.35
C ARG A 402 -27.76 -11.12 -25.30
N THR A 403 -28.47 -11.93 -24.51
CA THR A 403 -29.91 -11.84 -24.22
C THR A 403 -30.14 -12.04 -22.72
N ALA A 404 -31.33 -11.71 -22.20
CA ALA A 404 -31.65 -11.98 -20.79
C ALA A 404 -31.50 -13.47 -20.43
N ALA A 405 -31.92 -14.37 -21.34
CA ALA A 405 -31.79 -15.80 -21.15
C ALA A 405 -30.32 -16.25 -21.12
N SER A 406 -29.48 -15.73 -22.02
CA SER A 406 -28.06 -16.07 -22.02
C SER A 406 -27.33 -15.55 -20.78
N VAL A 407 -27.69 -14.36 -20.27
CA VAL A 407 -27.15 -13.83 -19.01
C VAL A 407 -27.54 -14.72 -17.83
N ALA A 408 -28.81 -15.15 -17.72
CA ALA A 408 -29.23 -16.10 -16.69
C ALA A 408 -28.48 -17.44 -16.79
N ASP A 409 -28.27 -17.93 -18.02
CA ASP A 409 -27.50 -19.16 -18.25
C ASP A 409 -26.02 -18.99 -17.91
N ASP A 410 -25.44 -17.83 -18.15
CA ASP A 410 -24.04 -17.50 -17.84
C ASP A 410 -23.80 -17.32 -16.34
N ILE A 411 -24.73 -16.73 -15.61
CA ILE A 411 -24.70 -16.69 -14.14
C ILE A 411 -24.61 -18.11 -13.59
N ARG A 412 -25.44 -19.04 -14.08
CA ARG A 412 -25.37 -20.46 -13.65
C ARG A 412 -24.03 -21.11 -14.02
N TYR A 413 -23.49 -20.78 -15.18
CA TYR A 413 -22.18 -21.29 -15.60
C TYR A 413 -21.06 -20.78 -14.68
N ILE A 414 -21.05 -19.48 -14.37
CA ILE A 414 -20.07 -18.86 -13.49
C ILE A 414 -20.16 -19.46 -12.07
N ASP A 415 -21.38 -19.58 -11.52
CA ASP A 415 -21.62 -20.22 -10.23
C ASP A 415 -21.11 -21.67 -10.21
N ALA A 416 -21.44 -22.46 -11.23
CA ALA A 416 -21.04 -23.86 -11.30
C ALA A 416 -19.53 -24.04 -11.50
N THR A 417 -18.89 -23.15 -12.26
CA THR A 417 -17.49 -23.28 -12.68
C THR A 417 -16.54 -22.72 -11.62
N TYR A 418 -16.89 -21.56 -11.06
CA TYR A 418 -16.02 -20.77 -10.20
C TYR A 418 -16.54 -20.60 -8.77
N GLY A 419 -17.82 -20.88 -8.52
CA GLY A 419 -18.45 -20.67 -7.20
C GLY A 419 -17.83 -21.46 -6.05
N GLY A 420 -17.07 -22.52 -6.33
CA GLY A 420 -16.31 -23.26 -5.33
C GLY A 420 -15.03 -22.57 -4.84
N SER A 421 -14.58 -21.48 -5.49
CA SER A 421 -13.42 -20.73 -5.05
C SER A 421 -13.68 -19.97 -3.74
N PRO A 422 -12.76 -20.01 -2.77
CA PRO A 422 -12.81 -19.16 -1.57
C PRO A 422 -12.81 -17.65 -1.87
N ALA A 423 -12.30 -17.23 -3.03
CA ALA A 423 -12.33 -15.83 -3.48
C ALA A 423 -13.64 -15.47 -4.20
N PHE A 424 -14.53 -16.41 -4.49
CA PHE A 424 -15.79 -16.09 -5.12
C PHE A 424 -16.67 -15.27 -4.16
N TYR A 425 -16.97 -14.02 -4.53
CA TYR A 425 -17.67 -13.09 -3.66
C TYR A 425 -19.08 -13.58 -3.32
N ARG A 426 -19.44 -13.43 -2.06
CA ARG A 426 -20.80 -13.61 -1.54
C ARG A 426 -21.03 -12.56 -0.47
N SER A 427 -22.12 -11.82 -0.57
CA SER A 427 -22.45 -10.81 0.42
C SER A 427 -23.17 -11.44 1.61
N ALA A 428 -22.55 -11.37 2.79
CA ALA A 428 -23.11 -11.90 4.02
C ALA A 428 -24.45 -11.21 4.37
N ASP A 429 -24.50 -9.89 4.22
CA ASP A 429 -25.66 -9.05 4.54
C ASP A 429 -26.85 -9.29 3.60
N HIS A 430 -26.60 -9.89 2.44
CA HIS A 430 -27.60 -10.15 1.42
C HIS A 430 -27.84 -11.65 1.19
N GLY A 431 -27.76 -12.44 2.26
CA GLY A 431 -28.11 -13.86 2.26
C GLY A 431 -27.02 -14.79 1.74
N ASN A 432 -25.76 -14.37 1.86
CA ASN A 432 -24.58 -15.07 1.34
C ASN A 432 -24.70 -15.38 -0.17
N ARG A 433 -25.31 -14.45 -0.92
CA ARG A 433 -25.56 -14.57 -2.36
C ARG A 433 -24.39 -13.98 -3.16
N PRO A 434 -23.99 -14.60 -4.29
CA PRO A 434 -23.03 -14.02 -5.22
C PRO A 434 -23.53 -12.75 -5.89
N ALA A 435 -22.63 -11.90 -6.37
CA ALA A 435 -22.96 -10.63 -7.01
C ALA A 435 -22.55 -10.56 -8.49
N PHE A 436 -23.47 -10.05 -9.31
CA PHE A 436 -23.33 -9.89 -10.75
C PHE A 436 -23.80 -8.50 -11.18
N TYR A 437 -22.92 -7.75 -11.85
CA TYR A 437 -23.18 -6.46 -12.46
C TYR A 437 -23.46 -6.68 -13.94
N VAL A 438 -24.62 -6.25 -14.44
CA VAL A 438 -24.97 -6.39 -15.86
C VAL A 438 -24.72 -5.06 -16.57
N PHE A 439 -23.60 -4.98 -17.31
CA PHE A 439 -23.25 -3.78 -18.07
C PHE A 439 -24.22 -3.54 -19.20
N ASP A 440 -24.51 -2.28 -19.53
CA ASP A 440 -25.38 -1.86 -20.62
C ASP A 440 -26.74 -2.60 -20.59
N SER A 441 -27.28 -2.74 -19.36
CA SER A 441 -28.50 -3.53 -19.10
C SER A 441 -29.73 -3.00 -19.82
N LEU A 442 -29.74 -1.71 -20.19
CA LEU A 442 -30.87 -1.03 -20.80
C LEU A 442 -31.06 -1.37 -22.29
N GLN A 443 -30.10 -2.06 -22.94
CA GLN A 443 -30.27 -2.56 -24.31
C GLN A 443 -31.31 -3.69 -24.40
N ILE A 444 -31.63 -4.32 -23.28
CA ILE A 444 -32.59 -5.40 -23.18
C ILE A 444 -33.78 -4.89 -22.36
N THR A 445 -34.98 -5.03 -22.92
CA THR A 445 -36.20 -4.48 -22.34
C THR A 445 -36.98 -5.46 -21.47
N ASP A 446 -36.74 -6.76 -21.62
CA ASP A 446 -37.37 -7.83 -20.85
C ASP A 446 -36.31 -8.71 -20.20
N TRP A 447 -36.26 -8.63 -18.87
CA TRP A 447 -35.32 -9.35 -18.02
C TRP A 447 -35.97 -10.49 -17.23
N SER A 448 -37.18 -10.92 -17.59
CA SER A 448 -37.92 -11.99 -16.89
C SER A 448 -37.15 -13.31 -16.77
N ALA A 449 -36.23 -13.60 -17.68
CA ALA A 449 -35.36 -14.77 -17.58
C ALA A 449 -34.44 -14.76 -16.33
N LEU A 450 -34.16 -13.59 -15.74
CA LEU A 450 -33.35 -13.47 -14.53
C LEU A 450 -34.06 -14.01 -13.28
N ASP A 451 -35.39 -14.15 -13.29
CA ASP A 451 -36.15 -14.75 -12.17
C ASP A 451 -35.67 -16.16 -11.84
N ALA A 452 -35.06 -16.84 -12.81
CA ALA A 452 -34.51 -18.17 -12.63
C ALA A 452 -33.15 -18.20 -11.88
N VAL A 453 -32.55 -17.05 -11.56
CA VAL A 453 -31.26 -16.94 -10.85
C VAL A 453 -31.24 -15.91 -9.72
N THR A 454 -32.10 -14.88 -9.73
CA THR A 454 -32.11 -13.78 -8.75
C THR A 454 -32.58 -14.19 -7.34
N GLY A 455 -33.15 -15.39 -7.19
CA GLY A 455 -33.41 -15.98 -5.88
C GLY A 455 -32.13 -16.45 -5.17
N GLY A 456 -31.11 -16.87 -5.92
CA GLY A 456 -29.82 -17.34 -5.39
C GLY A 456 -28.67 -16.35 -5.54
N ASN A 457 -28.84 -15.33 -6.38
CA ASN A 457 -27.81 -14.36 -6.75
C ASN A 457 -28.31 -12.93 -6.54
N ILE A 458 -27.39 -11.98 -6.44
CA ILE A 458 -27.64 -10.53 -6.46
C ILE A 458 -27.26 -10.06 -7.86
N VAL A 459 -28.26 -9.68 -8.66
CA VAL A 459 -28.03 -9.17 -10.02
C VAL A 459 -28.36 -7.69 -10.07
N LEU A 460 -27.41 -6.85 -10.47
CA LEU A 460 -27.53 -5.39 -10.51
C LEU A 460 -27.71 -4.88 -11.95
N ALA A 461 -28.64 -3.96 -12.13
CA ALA A 461 -28.84 -3.23 -13.38
C ALA A 461 -28.03 -1.93 -13.40
N GLN A 462 -27.39 -1.62 -14.53
CA GLN A 462 -26.73 -0.34 -14.74
C GLN A 462 -27.76 0.76 -15.04
N THR A 463 -28.29 1.42 -14.01
CA THR A 463 -29.26 2.52 -14.16
C THR A 463 -29.55 3.22 -12.84
N THR A 464 -30.07 4.45 -12.91
CA THR A 464 -30.78 5.12 -11.80
C THR A 464 -32.31 5.16 -12.01
N ASP A 465 -32.80 4.69 -13.17
CA ASP A 465 -34.22 4.61 -13.48
C ASP A 465 -34.84 3.37 -12.84
N THR A 466 -35.52 3.58 -11.71
CA THR A 466 -36.15 2.52 -10.93
C THR A 466 -37.32 1.84 -11.65
N SER A 467 -37.79 2.37 -12.79
CA SER A 467 -38.77 1.69 -13.63
C SER A 467 -38.17 0.57 -14.51
N LYS A 468 -36.83 0.50 -14.61
CA LYS A 468 -36.10 -0.42 -15.49
C LYS A 468 -35.47 -1.61 -14.79
N ILE A 469 -35.74 -1.77 -13.50
CA ILE A 469 -35.07 -2.77 -12.65
C ILE A 469 -35.96 -3.95 -12.25
N SER A 470 -37.08 -4.14 -12.95
CA SER A 470 -37.86 -5.37 -12.81
C SER A 470 -36.94 -6.57 -13.05
N HIS A 471 -37.05 -7.59 -12.18
CA HIS A 471 -36.23 -8.81 -12.17
C HIS A 471 -34.78 -8.65 -11.67
N PHE A 472 -34.36 -7.46 -11.23
CA PHE A 472 -33.04 -7.26 -10.61
C PHE A 472 -33.11 -7.20 -9.08
N ASN A 473 -31.98 -7.39 -8.42
CA ASN A 473 -31.82 -7.26 -6.96
C ASN A 473 -31.20 -5.93 -6.54
N GLY A 474 -30.90 -5.04 -7.48
CA GLY A 474 -30.31 -3.75 -7.20
C GLY A 474 -29.86 -2.98 -8.42
N LEU A 475 -29.19 -1.86 -8.18
CA LEU A 475 -28.77 -0.91 -9.19
C LEU A 475 -27.34 -0.42 -8.96
N TYR A 476 -26.67 -0.02 -10.05
CA TYR A 476 -25.39 0.68 -10.04
C TYR A 476 -25.32 1.66 -11.22
N THR A 477 -24.35 2.58 -11.24
CA THR A 477 -24.26 3.61 -12.30
C THR A 477 -23.18 3.34 -13.34
N TYR A 478 -22.07 2.70 -12.96
CA TYR A 478 -20.84 2.54 -13.72
C TYR A 478 -20.13 3.85 -14.08
N ASP A 479 -20.84 4.83 -14.64
CA ASP A 479 -20.21 6.01 -15.23
C ASP A 479 -19.35 6.78 -14.21
N GLY A 480 -18.15 7.18 -14.66
CA GLY A 480 -17.21 8.01 -13.90
C GLY A 480 -17.28 9.50 -14.28
N ILE A 481 -18.37 9.90 -14.92
CA ILE A 481 -18.57 11.26 -15.46
C ILE A 481 -19.67 11.98 -14.67
N ALA A 482 -20.75 11.27 -14.37
CA ALA A 482 -21.92 11.88 -13.75
C ALA A 482 -21.84 11.87 -12.22
N GLY A 483 -20.89 11.15 -11.59
CA GLY A 483 -20.75 11.06 -10.14
C GLY A 483 -20.60 12.42 -9.45
N ALA A 484 -19.91 13.37 -10.09
CA ALA A 484 -19.80 14.75 -9.61
C ALA A 484 -21.16 15.49 -9.52
N THR A 485 -22.14 15.11 -10.34
CA THR A 485 -23.50 15.68 -10.34
C THR A 485 -24.56 14.73 -9.76
N ALA A 486 -24.19 13.47 -9.52
CA ALA A 486 -24.98 12.39 -8.92
C ALA A 486 -26.46 12.32 -9.39
N PRO A 487 -26.73 12.32 -10.70
CA PRO A 487 -28.11 12.45 -11.20
C PRO A 487 -28.95 11.23 -10.81
N GLY A 488 -30.00 11.49 -10.02
CA GLY A 488 -30.95 10.45 -9.61
C GLY A 488 -30.44 9.49 -8.53
N TRP A 489 -29.22 9.66 -8.01
CA TRP A 489 -28.64 8.77 -7.00
C TRP A 489 -29.51 8.70 -5.74
N LYS A 490 -29.94 9.85 -5.22
CA LYS A 490 -30.84 9.92 -4.07
C LYS A 490 -32.10 9.07 -4.27
N ASN A 491 -32.75 9.21 -5.43
CA ASN A 491 -33.97 8.49 -5.73
C ASN A 491 -33.73 6.99 -5.86
N ALA A 492 -32.63 6.58 -6.51
CA ALA A 492 -32.24 5.18 -6.64
C ALA A 492 -31.94 4.56 -5.27
N GLY A 493 -31.16 5.24 -4.41
CA GLY A 493 -30.83 4.78 -3.07
C GLY A 493 -32.03 4.70 -2.13
N ASP A 494 -32.91 5.70 -2.14
CA ASP A 494 -34.14 5.68 -1.37
C ASP A 494 -35.09 4.56 -1.81
N TYR A 495 -35.22 4.36 -3.12
CA TYR A 495 -36.01 3.28 -3.67
C TYR A 495 -35.44 1.91 -3.29
N ALA A 496 -34.13 1.72 -3.43
CA ALA A 496 -33.47 0.48 -3.10
C ALA A 496 -33.66 0.11 -1.63
N ARG A 497 -33.46 1.08 -0.72
CA ARG A 497 -33.71 0.89 0.72
C ARG A 497 -35.14 0.49 1.01
N GLN A 498 -36.12 1.15 0.40
CA GLN A 498 -37.55 0.85 0.61
C GLN A 498 -37.94 -0.55 0.14
N HIS A 499 -37.21 -1.11 -0.83
CA HIS A 499 -37.51 -2.40 -1.45
C HIS A 499 -36.52 -3.51 -1.08
N GLY A 500 -35.58 -3.25 -0.16
CA GLY A 500 -34.55 -4.22 0.25
C GLY A 500 -33.61 -4.62 -0.89
N LEU A 501 -33.37 -3.71 -1.83
CA LEU A 501 -32.45 -3.89 -2.96
C LEU A 501 -31.07 -3.31 -2.62
N VAL A 502 -30.06 -3.78 -3.34
CA VAL A 502 -28.71 -3.23 -3.28
C VAL A 502 -28.63 -1.93 -4.08
N TRP A 503 -28.00 -0.91 -3.51
CA TRP A 503 -27.61 0.31 -4.22
C TRP A 503 -26.09 0.48 -4.19
N SER A 504 -25.49 0.58 -5.38
CA SER A 504 -24.05 0.68 -5.59
C SER A 504 -23.72 1.85 -6.54
N PRO A 505 -23.72 3.12 -6.08
CA PRO A 505 -23.23 4.22 -6.90
C PRO A 505 -21.77 3.97 -7.31
N SER A 506 -21.41 4.42 -8.51
CA SER A 506 -20.05 4.31 -9.04
C SER A 506 -19.36 5.66 -8.99
N VAL A 507 -18.15 5.69 -8.43
CA VAL A 507 -17.29 6.88 -8.33
C VAL A 507 -16.01 6.68 -9.13
N ALA A 508 -15.44 7.77 -9.66
CA ALA A 508 -14.25 7.73 -10.48
C ALA A 508 -13.31 8.90 -10.18
N PRO A 509 -11.98 8.71 -10.33
CA PRO A 509 -11.02 9.79 -10.15
C PRO A 509 -11.04 10.82 -11.30
N GLY A 510 -11.62 10.48 -12.44
CA GLY A 510 -11.76 11.29 -13.64
C GLY A 510 -12.08 10.43 -14.86
N TYR A 511 -12.17 11.05 -16.04
CA TYR A 511 -12.43 10.37 -17.30
C TYR A 511 -11.74 11.10 -18.46
N LEU A 512 -10.94 10.38 -19.24
CA LEU A 512 -10.32 10.86 -20.48
C LEU A 512 -9.94 9.66 -21.37
N ASP A 513 -10.49 9.62 -22.58
CA ASP A 513 -10.34 8.50 -23.52
C ASP A 513 -9.79 8.90 -24.90
N ASP A 514 -9.36 10.15 -25.07
CA ASP A 514 -8.99 10.73 -26.36
C ASP A 514 -7.90 9.93 -27.10
N ARG A 515 -6.95 9.35 -26.37
CA ARG A 515 -5.91 8.51 -26.97
C ARG A 515 -6.44 7.15 -27.42
N ALA A 516 -7.28 6.52 -26.62
CA ALA A 516 -7.83 5.21 -26.94
C ALA A 516 -8.87 5.27 -28.07
N VAL A 517 -9.66 6.36 -28.11
CA VAL A 517 -10.74 6.57 -29.07
C VAL A 517 -10.59 7.95 -29.73
N PRO A 518 -9.65 8.12 -30.68
CA PRO A 518 -9.41 9.42 -31.31
C PRO A 518 -10.67 9.99 -31.97
N GLY A 519 -11.04 11.21 -31.58
CA GLY A 519 -12.22 11.90 -32.08
C GLY A 519 -13.52 11.51 -31.39
N ASN A 520 -13.45 10.86 -30.22
CA ASN A 520 -14.62 10.70 -29.36
C ASN A 520 -15.17 12.07 -28.92
N THR A 521 -16.44 12.09 -28.54
CA THR A 521 -17.13 13.31 -28.08
C THR A 521 -17.71 13.16 -26.67
N THR A 522 -17.37 12.07 -25.99
CA THR A 522 -17.70 11.86 -24.58
C THR A 522 -17.08 12.99 -23.75
N PRO A 523 -17.83 13.60 -22.82
CA PRO A 523 -17.29 14.64 -21.95
C PRO A 523 -16.10 14.14 -21.13
N THR A 524 -15.00 14.88 -21.15
CA THR A 524 -13.85 14.68 -20.28
C THR A 524 -14.15 15.20 -18.87
N VAL A 525 -13.67 14.48 -17.85
CA VAL A 525 -13.67 14.94 -16.46
C VAL A 525 -12.22 14.93 -15.95
N GLY A 526 -11.70 16.11 -15.65
CA GLY A 526 -10.35 16.24 -15.08
C GLY A 526 -10.28 15.64 -13.68
N ARG A 527 -9.10 15.16 -13.28
CA ARG A 527 -8.90 14.64 -11.92
C ARG A 527 -8.73 15.74 -10.87
N ASP A 528 -8.42 16.96 -11.31
CA ASP A 528 -8.28 18.18 -10.50
C ASP A 528 -7.46 17.97 -9.23
N LYS A 529 -6.30 17.33 -9.39
CA LYS A 529 -5.36 16.98 -8.30
C LYS A 529 -6.02 16.19 -7.15
N GLY A 530 -7.06 15.43 -7.46
CA GLY A 530 -7.81 14.60 -6.52
C GLY A 530 -9.19 15.15 -6.14
N ALA A 531 -9.46 16.44 -6.41
CA ALA A 531 -10.70 17.08 -5.98
C ALA A 531 -11.96 16.43 -6.59
N THR A 532 -11.87 15.96 -7.83
CA THR A 532 -12.97 15.25 -8.50
C THR A 532 -13.32 13.98 -7.75
N TYR A 533 -12.33 13.15 -7.44
CA TYR A 533 -12.55 11.87 -6.76
C TYR A 533 -13.19 12.07 -5.38
N ASP A 534 -12.69 13.07 -4.64
CA ASP A 534 -13.24 13.43 -3.34
C ASP A 534 -14.68 13.91 -3.41
N LEU A 535 -15.03 14.69 -4.45
CA LEU A 535 -16.39 15.15 -4.66
C LEU A 535 -17.33 13.97 -4.94
N GLU A 536 -16.94 13.04 -5.81
CA GLU A 536 -17.78 11.88 -6.15
C GLU A 536 -17.99 10.96 -4.93
N TRP A 537 -16.93 10.69 -4.15
CA TRP A 537 -17.06 9.94 -2.90
C TRP A 537 -17.93 10.68 -1.88
N SER A 538 -17.75 11.99 -1.72
CA SER A 538 -18.59 12.79 -0.83
C SER A 538 -20.06 12.73 -1.23
N ASN A 539 -20.35 12.85 -2.53
CA ASN A 539 -21.70 12.72 -3.07
C ASN A 539 -22.28 11.31 -2.82
N ALA A 540 -21.48 10.26 -2.99
CA ALA A 540 -21.93 8.89 -2.74
C ALA A 540 -22.32 8.68 -1.28
N LEU A 541 -21.53 9.21 -0.34
CA LEU A 541 -21.73 9.02 1.09
C LEU A 541 -22.75 9.97 1.72
N ASP A 542 -23.03 11.12 1.12
CA ASP A 542 -24.06 12.04 1.61
C ASP A 542 -25.47 11.43 1.41
N PRO A 543 -26.24 11.14 2.48
CA PRO A 543 -27.60 10.61 2.36
C PRO A 543 -28.55 11.47 1.52
N ALA A 544 -28.33 12.79 1.48
CA ALA A 544 -29.14 13.72 0.71
C ALA A 544 -28.84 13.68 -0.80
N ILE A 545 -27.67 13.17 -1.19
CA ILE A 545 -27.21 13.12 -2.59
C ILE A 545 -27.14 11.68 -3.07
N GLY A 546 -26.35 10.85 -2.41
CA GLY A 546 -26.08 9.45 -2.75
C GLY A 546 -27.16 8.48 -2.28
N GLY A 547 -28.06 8.92 -1.40
CA GLY A 547 -29.17 8.09 -0.93
C GLY A 547 -28.72 6.88 -0.12
N SER A 548 -27.74 7.05 0.77
CA SER A 548 -27.12 6.07 1.70
C SER A 548 -26.91 4.69 1.09
N PRO A 549 -25.83 4.51 0.31
CA PRO A 549 -25.59 3.30 -0.45
C PRO A 549 -25.28 2.09 0.43
N THR A 550 -25.60 0.90 -0.10
CA THR A 550 -25.26 -0.37 0.56
C THR A 550 -23.84 -0.79 0.21
N TRP A 551 -23.45 -0.55 -1.04
CA TRP A 551 -22.11 -0.77 -1.59
C TRP A 551 -21.63 0.52 -2.26
N VAL A 552 -20.32 0.70 -2.41
CA VAL A 552 -19.78 1.71 -3.34
C VAL A 552 -18.92 1.00 -4.36
N SER A 553 -19.09 1.37 -5.64
CA SER A 553 -18.25 0.86 -6.71
C SER A 553 -17.29 1.94 -7.20
N VAL A 554 -16.06 1.58 -7.56
CA VAL A 554 -15.07 2.47 -8.14
C VAL A 554 -14.84 2.10 -9.59
N THR A 555 -15.08 3.05 -10.48
CA THR A 555 -14.76 2.99 -11.91
C THR A 555 -13.50 3.83 -12.12
N SER A 556 -12.31 3.24 -12.12
CA SER A 556 -12.00 1.81 -12.13
C SER A 556 -10.68 1.50 -11.42
N PHE A 557 -10.39 0.22 -11.17
CA PHE A 557 -9.01 -0.18 -10.85
C PHE A 557 -8.11 0.12 -12.05
N ASN A 558 -8.36 -0.50 -13.21
CA ASN A 558 -7.45 -0.49 -14.35
C ASN A 558 -8.09 -0.35 -15.74
N GLU A 559 -9.20 0.38 -15.91
CA GLU A 559 -9.67 0.78 -17.24
C GLU A 559 -8.78 1.91 -17.83
N TRP A 560 -7.59 1.55 -18.30
CA TRP A 560 -6.59 2.51 -18.77
C TRP A 560 -7.07 3.35 -19.96
N HIS A 561 -7.94 2.79 -20.81
CA HIS A 561 -8.40 3.43 -22.03
C HIS A 561 -9.33 4.61 -21.77
N GLU A 562 -10.07 4.59 -20.66
CA GLU A 562 -11.00 5.64 -20.27
C GLU A 562 -10.39 6.63 -19.26
N GLY A 563 -9.14 6.41 -18.86
CA GLY A 563 -8.44 7.30 -17.92
C GLY A 563 -9.10 7.36 -16.53
N SER A 564 -9.95 6.39 -16.18
CA SER A 564 -10.67 6.31 -14.91
C SER A 564 -9.92 5.54 -13.82
N VAL A 565 -8.68 5.14 -14.11
CA VAL A 565 -7.88 4.23 -13.28
C VAL A 565 -7.47 4.79 -11.92
N ILE A 566 -7.52 3.96 -10.88
CA ILE A 566 -6.83 4.20 -9.60
C ILE A 566 -5.54 3.38 -9.47
N GLU A 567 -5.29 2.41 -10.37
CA GLU A 567 -4.02 1.69 -10.47
C GLU A 567 -2.85 2.69 -10.55
N PRO A 568 -1.69 2.38 -9.93
CA PRO A 568 -0.56 3.27 -9.96
C PRO A 568 -0.06 3.61 -11.36
N ALA A 569 0.05 4.91 -11.63
CA ALA A 569 0.60 5.43 -12.88
C ALA A 569 2.06 5.87 -12.68
N ALA A 570 2.91 5.62 -13.68
CA ALA A 570 4.33 5.97 -13.64
C ALA A 570 4.52 7.49 -13.51
N ALA A 571 5.36 7.93 -12.57
CA ALA A 571 5.72 9.34 -12.43
C ALA A 571 6.65 9.84 -13.56
N ASN A 572 7.39 8.91 -14.17
CA ASN A 572 8.32 9.17 -15.27
C ASN A 572 7.96 8.30 -16.48
N PRO A 573 6.85 8.58 -17.18
CA PRO A 573 6.44 7.79 -18.33
C PRO A 573 7.36 8.01 -19.55
N PRO A 574 7.30 7.14 -20.59
CA PRO A 574 8.08 7.32 -21.81
C PRO A 574 7.94 8.72 -22.41
N ALA A 575 9.08 9.36 -22.68
CA ALA A 575 9.12 10.72 -23.19
C ALA A 575 8.60 10.81 -24.64
N GLY A 576 8.02 11.96 -25.00
CA GLY A 576 7.58 12.23 -26.38
C GLY A 576 6.14 11.81 -26.70
N HIS A 577 5.42 11.22 -25.75
CA HIS A 577 4.04 10.75 -25.94
C HIS A 577 2.99 11.59 -25.21
N GLY A 578 3.37 12.53 -24.34
CA GLY A 578 2.41 13.46 -23.70
C GLY A 578 1.50 12.82 -22.65
N TYR A 579 1.92 11.72 -22.02
CA TYR A 579 1.19 11.10 -20.91
C TYR A 579 0.96 12.08 -19.77
N GLN A 580 -0.22 12.00 -19.17
CA GLN A 580 -0.50 12.58 -17.87
C GLN A 580 0.22 11.76 -16.78
N THR A 581 0.34 12.36 -15.60
CA THR A 581 0.80 11.68 -14.38
C THR A 581 -0.10 12.10 -13.22
N TYR A 582 0.05 11.42 -12.09
CA TYR A 582 -0.61 11.82 -10.85
C TYR A 582 0.09 12.97 -10.12
N ASP A 583 1.12 13.58 -10.71
CA ASP A 583 1.90 14.62 -10.06
C ASP A 583 1.00 15.78 -9.59
N GLY A 584 1.17 16.19 -8.33
CA GLY A 584 0.36 17.17 -7.62
C GLY A 584 -0.94 16.62 -7.00
N ALA A 585 -1.35 15.37 -7.27
CA ALA A 585 -2.54 14.80 -6.66
C ALA A 585 -2.38 14.71 -5.14
N TYR A 586 -3.32 15.31 -4.40
CA TYR A 586 -3.27 15.44 -2.93
C TYR A 586 -1.92 16.00 -2.42
N GLY A 587 -1.28 16.89 -3.20
CA GLY A 587 0.01 17.48 -2.86
C GLY A 587 1.23 16.56 -3.04
N LYS A 588 1.04 15.32 -3.52
CA LYS A 588 2.14 14.38 -3.77
C LYS A 588 2.82 14.65 -5.10
N THR A 589 4.13 14.40 -5.19
CA THR A 589 4.91 14.56 -6.43
C THR A 589 5.83 13.38 -6.68
N GLY A 590 6.28 13.23 -7.93
CA GLY A 590 7.20 12.17 -8.31
C GLY A 590 6.70 10.77 -7.93
N ALA A 591 7.59 9.91 -7.42
CA ALA A 591 7.26 8.53 -7.05
C ALA A 591 6.14 8.43 -5.99
N ALA A 592 6.00 9.42 -5.10
CA ALA A 592 4.95 9.43 -4.09
C ALA A 592 3.56 9.68 -4.71
N ALA A 593 3.49 10.33 -5.87
CA ALA A 593 2.23 10.57 -6.56
C ALA A 593 1.68 9.30 -7.25
N GLU A 594 2.53 8.32 -7.56
CA GLU A 594 2.14 7.14 -8.33
C GLU A 594 1.00 6.35 -7.67
N THR A 595 0.92 6.31 -6.34
CA THR A 595 -0.13 5.59 -5.58
C THR A 595 -1.25 6.49 -5.08
N ALA A 596 -1.27 7.78 -5.43
CA ALA A 596 -2.11 8.79 -4.80
C ALA A 596 -3.62 8.43 -4.75
N TYR A 597 -4.15 7.79 -5.81
CA TYR A 597 -5.56 7.38 -5.85
C TYR A 597 -5.84 6.04 -5.14
N LEU A 598 -4.85 5.15 -5.02
CA LEU A 598 -4.97 3.98 -4.14
C LEU A 598 -5.08 4.43 -2.68
N ASP A 599 -4.13 5.28 -2.26
CA ASP A 599 -4.06 5.78 -0.89
C ASP A 599 -5.34 6.52 -0.52
N ARG A 600 -5.84 7.38 -1.41
CA ARG A 600 -7.10 8.09 -1.17
C ARG A 600 -8.31 7.18 -1.16
N THR A 601 -8.30 6.09 -1.94
CA THR A 601 -9.37 5.08 -1.88
C THR A 601 -9.41 4.42 -0.49
N ALA A 602 -8.26 4.11 0.11
CA ALA A 602 -8.21 3.54 1.45
C ALA A 602 -8.85 4.48 2.50
N GLU A 603 -8.57 5.78 2.41
CA GLU A 603 -9.19 6.77 3.29
C GLU A 603 -10.72 6.85 3.12
N TRP A 604 -11.22 6.77 1.89
CA TRP A 604 -12.66 6.79 1.63
C TRP A 604 -13.36 5.49 2.03
N VAL A 605 -12.72 4.34 1.83
CA VAL A 605 -13.19 3.05 2.34
C VAL A 605 -13.35 3.11 3.86
N ALA A 606 -12.35 3.60 4.57
CA ALA A 606 -12.41 3.74 6.03
C ALA A 606 -13.58 4.63 6.47
N LYS A 607 -13.82 5.75 5.77
CA LYS A 607 -14.97 6.63 6.02
C LYS A 607 -16.31 5.93 5.76
N PHE A 608 -16.42 5.20 4.65
CA PHE A 608 -17.64 4.46 4.31
C PHE A 608 -17.98 3.40 5.37
N GLU A 609 -16.99 2.62 5.80
CA GLU A 609 -17.19 1.61 6.84
C GLU A 609 -17.58 2.24 8.19
N ALA A 610 -16.98 3.39 8.54
CA ALA A 610 -17.36 4.12 9.75
C ALA A 610 -18.84 4.56 9.72
N THR A 611 -19.37 5.01 8.57
CA THR A 611 -20.78 5.40 8.43
C THR A 611 -21.78 4.24 8.53
N ARG A 612 -21.32 2.98 8.45
CA ARG A 612 -22.17 1.78 8.52
C ARG A 612 -22.24 1.18 9.92
N GLN A 613 -21.37 1.61 10.84
CA GLN A 613 -21.32 1.11 12.22
C GLN A 613 -22.23 1.90 13.18
N ASP A 614 -22.76 3.05 12.73
CA ASP A 614 -23.76 3.89 13.41
C ASP A 614 -25.19 3.56 12.93
#